data_AF-A0A376L1G3-F1
#
_entry.id   AF-A0A376L1G3-F1
#
_cell.length_a   1.000
_cell.length_b   1.000
_cell.length_c   1.000
_cell.angle_alpha   90.00
_cell.angle_beta   90.00
_cell.angle_gamma   90.00
#
_symmetry.space_group_name_H-M   'P 1'
#
loop_
_entity.id
_entity.type
_entity.pdbx_description
1 polymer ?
#
loop_
_entity_poly.entity_id
_entity_poly.type
_entity_poly.pdbx_seq_one_letter_code
_entity_poly.pdbx_strand_id
1 'polypeptide(L)' 'MAKLPSFLGHEFSVIATPGHTLGHICYFSKPYLFCGDTLFSGGCGRLFEGTASQMYQSLNKLSALPDDTIGMLCS' A
#
# COMPACT_ATOMS: atom_id res chain seq x y z
N MET A 1 -6.19 9.46 3.45
CA MET A 1 -5.40 9.42 2.19
C MET A 1 -4.98 10.83 1.87
N ALA A 2 -3.70 11.07 1.68
CA ALA A 2 -3.22 12.39 1.23
C ALA A 2 -3.05 12.35 -0.29
N LYS A 3 -3.41 13.43 -0.99
CA LYS A 3 -3.16 13.55 -2.44
C LYS A 3 -1.84 14.25 -2.69
N LEU A 4 -1.07 13.74 -3.63
CA LEU A 4 0.16 14.36 -4.12
C LEU A 4 -0.12 15.23 -5.36
N PRO A 5 0.76 16.19 -5.68
CA PRO A 5 0.77 16.84 -6.98
C PRO A 5 0.79 15.82 -8.12
N SER A 6 0.22 16.20 -9.27
CA SER A 6 0.26 15.34 -10.45
C SER A 6 1.71 15.05 -10.85
N PHE A 7 2.02 13.77 -11.00
CA PHE A 7 3.32 13.30 -11.46
C PHE A 7 3.10 12.42 -12.70
N LEU A 8 3.81 12.71 -13.80
CA LEU A 8 3.60 12.03 -15.10
C LEU A 8 2.14 12.05 -15.60
N GLY A 9 1.36 13.08 -15.23
CA GLY A 9 -0.05 13.16 -15.60
C GLY A 9 -1.00 12.33 -14.73
N HIS A 10 -0.50 11.75 -13.64
CA HIS A 10 -1.26 10.92 -12.71
C HIS A 10 -1.39 11.57 -11.32
N GLU A 11 -2.59 11.51 -10.73
CA GLU A 11 -2.79 11.86 -9.31
C GLU A 11 -2.50 10.64 -8.43
N PHE A 12 -1.56 10.79 -7.50
CA PHE A 12 -1.23 9.76 -6.54
C PHE A 12 -1.87 10.05 -5.17
N SER A 13 -2.47 9.02 -4.59
CA SER A 13 -2.93 9.00 -3.20
C SER A 13 -1.94 8.23 -2.35
N VAL A 14 -1.56 8.79 -1.21
CA VAL A 14 -0.72 8.16 -0.20
C VAL A 14 -1.59 7.48 0.86
N ILE A 15 -1.30 6.20 1.10
CA ILE A 15 -2.00 5.35 2.06
C ILE A 15 -0.98 4.88 3.09
N ALA A 16 -1.15 5.26 4.35
CA ALA A 16 -0.30 4.75 5.43
C ALA A 16 -0.63 3.27 5.71
N THR A 17 0.40 2.42 5.65
CA THR A 17 0.30 0.96 5.80
C THR A 17 1.29 0.41 6.83
N PRO A 18 1.23 0.85 8.11
CA PRO A 18 2.12 0.33 9.14
C PRO A 18 1.97 -1.19 9.27
N GLY A 19 3.09 -1.88 9.46
CA GLY A 19 3.13 -3.33 9.59
C GLY A 19 4.55 -3.85 9.40
N HIS A 20 5.05 -3.78 8.17
CA HIS A 20 6.44 -4.14 7.87
C HIS A 20 7.41 -3.22 8.63
N THR A 21 7.30 -1.92 8.38
CA THR A 21 7.85 -0.83 9.19
C THR A 21 6.71 0.05 9.71
N LEU A 22 6.97 0.87 10.72
CA LEU A 22 5.95 1.78 11.27
C LEU A 22 5.64 2.94 10.31
N GLY A 23 6.63 3.36 9.52
CA GLY A 23 6.54 4.45 8.55
C GLY A 23 6.10 4.04 7.14
N HIS A 24 5.74 2.78 6.91
CA HIS A 24 5.44 2.29 5.57
C HIS A 24 4.22 3.01 4.96
N ILE A 25 4.36 3.41 3.69
CA ILE A 25 3.29 4.01 2.89
C ILE A 25 3.17 3.28 1.53
N CYS A 26 1.95 3.24 0.99
CA CYS A 26 1.68 2.83 -0.37
C CYS A 26 1.24 4.04 -1.20
N TYR A 27 1.53 3.98 -2.51
CA TYR A 27 1.06 4.96 -3.48
C TYR A 27 0.02 4.33 -4.39
N PHE A 28 -1.12 4.98 -4.55
CA PHE A 28 -2.20 4.52 -5.42
C PHE A 28 -2.55 5.58 -6.47
N SER A 29 -2.54 5.18 -7.73
CA SER A 29 -3.05 5.97 -8.86
C SER A 29 -3.69 4.98 -9.82
N LYS A 30 -5.02 4.99 -9.92
CA LYS A 30 -5.76 3.95 -10.64
C LYS A 30 -5.19 3.68 -12.05
N PRO A 31 -4.94 2.41 -12.44
CA PRO A 31 -5.14 1.17 -11.66
C PRO A 31 -3.92 0.75 -10.81
N TYR A 32 -2.84 1.52 -10.80
CA TYR A 32 -1.57 1.15 -10.19
C TYR A 32 -1.55 1.30 -8.66
N LEU A 33 -1.12 0.25 -7.97
CA LEU A 33 -0.80 0.27 -6.54
C LEU A 33 0.67 -0.09 -6.35
N PHE A 34 1.46 0.85 -5.84
CA PHE A 34 2.83 0.61 -5.39
C PHE A 34 2.80 0.31 -3.89
N CYS A 35 2.83 -0.97 -3.53
CA CYS A 35 2.57 -1.43 -2.16
C CYS A 35 3.81 -1.76 -1.33
N GLY A 36 5.01 -1.66 -1.91
CA GLY A 36 6.26 -1.99 -1.23
C GLY A 36 6.22 -3.42 -0.68
N ASP A 37 6.71 -3.58 0.55
CA ASP A 37 6.70 -4.86 1.26
C ASP A 37 5.41 -5.07 2.08
N THR A 38 4.37 -4.25 1.92
CA THR A 38 3.10 -4.45 2.67
C THR A 38 2.33 -5.67 2.14
N LEU A 39 2.17 -5.80 0.83
CA LEU A 39 1.34 -6.82 0.19
C LEU A 39 2.14 -7.58 -0.88
N PHE A 40 2.08 -8.91 -0.83
CA PHE A 40 2.59 -9.80 -1.88
C PHE A 40 1.48 -10.65 -2.48
N SER A 41 1.69 -11.18 -3.69
CA SER A 41 0.78 -12.17 -4.25
C SER A 41 0.74 -13.40 -3.33
N GLY A 42 -0.42 -13.62 -2.68
CA GLY A 42 -0.60 -14.70 -1.70
C GLY A 42 0.09 -14.47 -0.35
N GLY A 43 0.57 -13.26 -0.04
CA GLY A 43 1.29 -13.00 1.22
C GLY A 43 1.37 -11.53 1.64
N CYS A 44 2.12 -11.27 2.71
CA CYS A 44 2.41 -9.91 3.21
C CYS A 44 3.84 -9.87 3.78
N GLY A 45 4.39 -8.67 3.92
CA GLY A 45 5.73 -8.50 4.46
C GLY A 45 5.86 -8.98 5.90
N ARG A 46 7.09 -9.34 6.26
CA ARG A 46 7.43 -9.68 7.65
C ARG A 46 7.24 -8.46 8.55
N LEU A 47 6.81 -8.67 9.78
CA LEU A 47 6.62 -7.61 10.76
C LEU A 47 7.94 -7.30 11.47
N PHE A 48 8.72 -6.34 10.97
CA PHE A 48 9.97 -5.95 11.62
C PHE A 48 9.74 -4.94 12.74
N GLU A 49 8.89 -3.93 12.51
CA GLU A 49 8.63 -2.88 13.51
C GLU A 49 7.16 -2.80 13.95
N GLY A 50 6.23 -3.23 13.09
CA GLY A 50 4.79 -3.16 13.36
C GLY A 50 4.22 -4.41 14.02
N THR A 51 2.93 -4.35 14.34
CA THR A 51 2.15 -5.44 14.92
C THR A 51 1.29 -6.14 13.86
N ALA A 52 0.86 -7.37 14.15
CA ALA A 52 -0.06 -8.10 13.28
C ALA A 52 -1.39 -7.36 13.08
N SER A 53 -1.88 -6.67 14.12
CA SER A 53 -3.08 -5.84 14.04
C SER A 53 -2.89 -4.66 13.07
N GLN A 54 -1.75 -3.97 13.13
CA GLN A 54 -1.44 -2.89 12.18
C GLN A 54 -1.38 -3.40 10.74
N MET A 55 -0.68 -4.51 10.49
CA MET A 55 -0.60 -5.11 9.14
C MET A 55 -1.99 -5.52 8.65
N TYR A 56 -2.80 -6.18 9.48
CA TYR A 56 -4.16 -6.56 9.12
C TYR A 56 -5.03 -5.34 8.74
N GLN A 57 -4.97 -4.27 9.51
CA GLN A 57 -5.69 -3.03 9.18
C GLN A 57 -5.15 -2.38 7.90
N SER A 58 -3.84 -2.46 7.65
CA SER A 58 -3.23 -2.00 6.41
C SER A 58 -3.72 -2.80 5.20
N LEU A 59 -3.76 -4.13 5.30
CA LEU A 59 -4.29 -5.01 4.25
C LEU A 59 -5.78 -4.74 3.98
N ASN A 60 -6.58 -4.52 5.02
CA ASN A 60 -8.00 -4.16 4.87
C ASN A 60 -8.20 -2.84 4.11
N LYS A 61 -7.31 -1.85 4.28
CA LYS A 61 -7.36 -0.61 3.49
C LYS A 61 -7.05 -0.88 2.01
N LEU A 62 -6.08 -1.75 1.74
CA LEU A 62 -5.69 -2.10 0.38
C LEU A 62 -6.74 -2.96 -0.32
N SER A 63 -7.42 -3.86 0.40
CA SER A 63 -8.51 -4.68 -0.15
C SER A 63 -9.77 -3.90 -0.47
N ALA A 64 -9.90 -2.66 0.03
CA ALA A 64 -11.02 -1.77 -0.28
C ALA A 64 -10.79 -0.93 -1.56
N LEU A 65 -9.63 -1.09 -2.22
CA LEU A 65 -9.38 -0.48 -3.52
C LEU A 65 -10.19 -1.20 -4.63
N PRO A 66 -10.41 -0.56 -5.80
CA PRO A 66 -11.15 -1.18 -6.90
C PRO A 66 -10.57 -2.53 -7.35
N ASP A 67 -11.41 -3.47 -7.77
CA ASP A 67 -11.00 -4.82 -8.20
C ASP A 67 -10.05 -4.85 -9.40
N ASP A 68 -10.07 -3.79 -10.23
CA ASP A 68 -9.16 -3.61 -11.37
C ASP A 68 -7.79 -3.04 -10.96
N THR A 69 -7.49 -2.99 -9.65
CA THR A 69 -6.20 -2.53 -9.12
C THR A 69 -5.10 -3.54 -9.43
N ILE A 70 -4.04 -3.07 -10.08
CA ILE A 70 -2.85 -3.85 -10.39
C ILE A 70 -1.79 -3.52 -9.33
N GLY A 71 -1.55 -4.49 -8.45
CA GLY A 71 -0.50 -4.42 -7.44
C GLY A 71 0.88 -4.59 -8.08
N MET A 72 1.72 -3.57 -7.99
CA MET A 72 3.14 -3.66 -8.28
C MET A 72 3.90 -3.86 -6.97
N LEU A 73 4.65 -4.96 -6.92
CA LEU A 73 5.65 -5.20 -5.88
C LEU A 73 6.78 -4.19 -6.07
N CYS A 74 7.09 -3.43 -5.03
CA CYS A 74 8.33 -2.64 -4.98
C CYS A 74 9.22 -3.26 -3.91
N SER A 75 10.15 -4.11 -4.36
CA SER A 75 11.31 -4.54 -3.58
C SER A 75 12.57 -4.03 -4.27
#